data_AF-A0A0U3BYB7-F1
#
_entry.id   AF-A0A0U3BYB7-F1
#
_cell.length_a   1.000
_cell.length_b   1.000
_cell.length_c   1.000
_cell.angle_alpha   90.00
_cell.angle_beta   90.00
_cell.angle_gamma   90.00
#
_symmetry.space_group_name_H-M   'P 1'
#
loop_
_entity.id
_entity.type
_entity.pdbx_description
1 polymer ?
#
loop_
_entity_poly.entity_id
_entity_poly.type
_entity_poly.pdbx_seq_one_letter_code
_entity_poly.pdbx_strand_id
1 'polypeptide(L)'
;IHTAKKNIAEELSKKMKKQRAVEMNRELSLREEYQLQKEAAEMAKTMNLNQVCLCFQAFQVDATTGRWTQLCEPVYSNPINNMKSALTGELKICRLSATVGNVDGGEEVFMFVEKVCKNNIKIR
;
A
#
# COMPACT_ATOMS: atom_id res chain seq x y z
N ILE A 1 6.44 -7.10 -0.52
CA ILE A 1 5.75 -8.31 0.02
C ILE A 1 4.35 -7.89 0.46
N HIS A 2 3.31 -8.61 0.06
CA HIS A 2 1.93 -8.32 0.47
C HIS A 2 1.58 -9.16 1.70
N THR A 3 1.19 -8.52 2.80
CA THR A 3 0.84 -9.20 4.06
C THR A 3 -0.66 -9.54 4.09
N ALA A 4 -1.01 -10.73 4.57
CA ALA A 4 -2.42 -11.11 4.73
C ALA A 4 -3.09 -10.26 5.81
N LYS A 5 -4.36 -9.88 5.59
CA LYS A 5 -5.12 -8.98 6.48
C LYS A 5 -5.08 -9.38 7.96
N LYS A 6 -5.20 -10.67 8.24
CA LYS A 6 -5.15 -11.22 9.62
C LYS A 6 -3.82 -10.99 10.35
N ASN A 7 -2.72 -10.78 9.62
CA ASN A 7 -1.39 -10.60 10.19
C ASN A 7 -0.93 -9.13 10.20
N ILE A 8 -1.75 -8.19 9.72
CA ILE A 8 -1.33 -6.78 9.55
C ILE A 8 -0.98 -6.14 10.90
N ALA A 9 -1.82 -6.34 11.91
CA ALA A 9 -1.59 -5.73 13.23
C ALA A 9 -0.29 -6.23 13.88
N GLU A 10 -0.02 -7.54 13.77
CA GLU A 10 1.21 -8.15 14.30
C GLU A 10 2.46 -7.64 13.57
N GLU A 11 2.43 -7.65 12.22
CA GLU A 11 3.54 -7.16 11.41
C GLU A 11 3.81 -5.66 11.62
N LEU A 12 2.75 -4.86 11.78
CA LEU A 12 2.89 -3.43 12.04
C LEU A 12 3.51 -3.19 13.43
N SER A 13 3.03 -3.89 14.45
CA SER A 13 3.59 -3.83 15.82
C SER A 13 5.08 -4.18 15.81
N LYS A 14 5.48 -5.26 15.13
CA LYS A 14 6.88 -5.68 15.01
C LYS A 14 7.75 -4.60 14.34
N LYS A 15 7.27 -3.97 13.27
CA LYS A 15 7.99 -2.89 12.58
C LYS A 15 8.12 -1.64 13.44
N MET A 16 7.05 -1.21 14.09
CA MET A 16 7.05 -0.06 14.99
C MET A 16 8.01 -0.25 16.17
N LYS A 17 7.98 -1.41 16.83
CA LYS A 17 8.91 -1.73 17.92
C LYS A 17 10.37 -1.68 17.46
N LYS A 18 10.67 -2.30 16.31
CA LYS A 18 12.03 -2.27 15.75
C LYS A 18 12.47 -0.85 15.44
N GLN A 19 11.62 -0.04 14.81
CA GLN A 19 11.93 1.35 14.49
C GLN A 19 12.19 2.17 15.77
N ARG A 20 11.32 2.06 16.78
CA ARG A 20 11.45 2.80 18.04
C ARG A 20 12.71 2.43 18.83
N ALA A 21 13.06 1.15 18.84
CA ALA A 21 14.29 0.68 19.50
C ALA A 21 15.55 1.23 18.82
N VAL A 22 15.55 1.32 17.49
CA VAL A 22 16.64 1.93 16.70
C VAL A 22 16.73 3.44 16.98
N GLU A 23 15.60 4.15 16.97
CA GLU A 23 15.55 5.60 17.22
C GLU A 23 16.08 5.97 18.62
N MET A 24 15.72 5.20 19.65
CA MET A 24 16.20 5.46 21.01
C MET A 24 17.56 4.82 21.32
N ASN A 25 18.09 4.00 20.42
CA ASN A 25 19.30 3.21 20.61
C ASN A 25 19.29 2.41 21.95
N ARG A 26 18.12 1.87 22.32
CA ARG A 26 17.93 1.06 23.54
C ARG A 26 16.76 0.09 23.39
N GLU A 27 16.71 -0.90 24.28
CA GLU A 27 15.54 -1.78 24.42
C GLU A 27 14.32 -1.02 24.95
N LEU A 28 13.14 -1.43 24.47
CA LEU A 28 11.86 -0.89 24.88
C LEU A 28 11.42 -1.53 26.20
N SER A 29 10.77 -0.74 27.04
CA SER A 29 10.10 -1.27 28.23
C SER A 29 8.81 -2.02 27.85
N LEU A 30 8.38 -2.95 28.71
CA LEU A 30 7.11 -3.67 28.54
C LEU A 30 5.90 -2.73 28.34
N ARG A 31 5.90 -1.57 29.00
CA ARG A 31 4.85 -0.56 28.87
C ARG A 31 4.85 0.08 27.48
N GLU A 32 6.02 0.45 26.97
CA GLU A 32 6.17 1.02 25.62
C GLU A 32 5.76 0.00 24.56
N GLU A 33 6.16 -1.26 24.73
CA GLU A 33 5.77 -2.34 23.83
C GLU A 33 4.26 -2.55 23.76
N TYR A 34 3.58 -2.56 24.91
CA TYR A 34 2.13 -2.69 24.99
C TYR A 34 1.42 -1.51 24.29
N GLN A 35 1.93 -0.30 24.50
CA GLN A 35 1.37 0.88 23.86
C GLN A 35 1.50 0.84 22.33
N LEU A 36 2.68 0.46 21.81
CA LEU A 36 2.91 0.31 20.37
C LEU A 36 2.05 -0.80 19.76
N GLN A 37 1.84 -1.89 20.48
CA GLN A 37 0.95 -2.97 20.04
C GLN A 37 -0.50 -2.50 19.92
N LYS A 38 -0.99 -1.73 20.89
CA LYS A 38 -2.34 -1.14 20.83
C LYS A 38 -2.49 -0.17 19.67
N GLU A 39 -1.50 0.69 19.46
CA GLU A 39 -1.48 1.65 18.36
C GLU A 39 -1.47 0.95 16.99
N ALA A 40 -0.63 -0.08 16.84
CA ALA A 40 -0.61 -0.90 15.64
C ALA A 40 -1.96 -1.57 15.34
N ALA A 41 -2.67 -2.03 16.37
CA ALA A 41 -4.00 -2.62 16.20
C ALA A 41 -5.04 -1.61 15.70
N GLU A 42 -4.99 -0.36 16.17
CA GLU A 42 -5.89 0.70 15.68
C GLU A 42 -5.56 1.10 14.25
N MET A 43 -4.27 1.32 13.94
CA MET A 43 -3.84 1.63 12.57
C MET A 43 -4.19 0.54 11.57
N ALA A 44 -4.07 -0.74 11.97
CA ALA A 44 -4.41 -1.86 11.12
C ALA A 44 -5.89 -1.89 10.69
N LYS A 45 -6.81 -1.26 11.45
CA LYS A 45 -8.23 -1.19 11.10
C LYS A 45 -8.52 -0.25 9.93
N THR A 46 -7.75 0.83 9.81
CA THR A 46 -7.98 1.90 8.83
C THR A 46 -6.98 1.88 7.66
N MET A 47 -5.95 1.04 7.72
CA MET A 47 -4.91 0.96 6.70
C MET A 47 -5.44 0.49 5.33
N ASN A 48 -5.12 1.24 4.27
CA ASN A 48 -5.36 0.81 2.90
C ASN A 48 -4.32 -0.22 2.47
N LEU A 49 -4.75 -1.46 2.21
CA LEU A 49 -3.85 -2.56 1.81
C LEU A 49 -3.61 -2.63 0.29
N ASN A 50 -4.30 -1.80 -0.49
CA ASN A 50 -4.20 -1.78 -1.96
C ASN A 50 -3.37 -0.60 -2.48
N GLN A 51 -2.83 0.23 -1.60
CA GLN A 51 -2.03 1.38 -2.00
C GLN A 51 -0.93 1.62 -0.98
N VAL A 52 0.27 1.95 -1.45
CA VAL A 52 1.43 2.29 -0.62
C VAL A 52 2.17 3.50 -1.19
N CYS A 53 2.93 4.20 -0.37
CA CYS A 53 3.92 5.19 -0.83
C CYS A 53 5.31 4.75 -0.38
N LEU A 54 6.33 5.10 -1.14
CA LEU A 54 7.72 4.98 -0.70
C LEU A 54 8.08 6.23 0.10
N CYS A 55 8.75 6.05 1.23
CA CYS A 55 9.29 7.13 2.05
C CYS A 55 10.81 7.17 1.85
N PHE A 56 11.34 8.31 1.40
CA PHE A 56 12.76 8.54 1.21
C PHE A 56 13.28 9.44 2.33
N GLN A 57 14.28 8.97 3.05
CA GLN A 57 14.94 9.70 4.13
C GLN A 57 16.44 9.72 3.87
N ALA A 58 17.06 10.89 4.01
CA ALA A 58 18.49 11.06 3.86
C ALA A 58 19.12 11.31 5.24
N PHE A 59 20.22 10.62 5.51
CA PHE A 59 20.97 10.73 6.76
C PHE A 59 22.45 10.93 6.46
N GLN A 60 23.10 11.73 7.29
CA GLN A 60 24.56 11.85 7.36
C GLN A 60 25.05 11.10 8.59
N VAL A 61 26.15 10.35 8.43
CA VAL A 61 26.84 9.71 9.55
C VAL A 61 27.98 10.60 9.99
N ASP A 62 27.99 10.98 11.27
CA ASP A 62 29.11 11.66 11.90
C ASP A 62 30.33 10.73 11.92
N ALA A 63 31.45 11.17 11.34
CA ALA A 63 32.65 10.35 11.21
C ALA A 63 33.35 10.04 12.55
N THR A 64 33.15 10.88 13.57
CA THR A 64 33.76 10.72 14.89
C THR A 64 32.85 9.98 15.86
N THR A 65 31.56 10.29 15.87
CA THR A 65 30.60 9.69 16.81
C THR A 65 29.82 8.50 16.23
N GLY A 66 29.87 8.29 14.91
CA GLY A 66 29.10 7.27 14.20
C GLY A 66 27.58 7.51 14.20
N ARG A 67 27.14 8.69 14.66
CA ARG A 67 25.71 9.01 14.82
C ARG A 67 25.09 9.40 13.48
N TRP A 68 23.89 8.89 13.26
CA TRP A 68 23.06 9.21 12.10
C TRP A 68 22.27 10.49 12.40
N THR A 69 22.41 11.50 11.55
CA THR A 69 21.65 12.75 11.64
C THR A 69 20.84 12.92 10.37
N GLN A 70 19.54 13.19 10.50
CA GLN A 70 18.66 13.38 9.36
C GLN A 70 19.01 14.69 8.64
N LEU A 71 19.20 14.63 7.32
CA LEU A 71 19.64 15.76 6.50
C LEU A 71 18.49 16.65 6.05
N CYS A 72 17.32 16.05 5.82
CA CYS A 72 16.14 16.74 5.33
C CYS A 72 14.87 16.01 5.80
N GLU A 73 13.74 16.70 5.70
CA GLU A 73 12.43 16.08 5.96
C GLU A 73 12.17 14.90 5.02
N PRO A 74 11.46 13.85 5.46
CA PRO A 74 11.13 12.70 4.62
C PRO A 74 10.29 13.13 3.41
N VAL A 75 10.59 12.56 2.24
CA VAL A 75 9.82 12.79 1.01
C VAL A 75 9.10 11.52 0.62
N TYR A 76 7.82 11.65 0.26
CA TYR A 76 6.98 10.52 -0.16
C TYR A 76 6.84 10.47 -1.69
N SER A 77 6.87 9.26 -2.25
CA SER A 77 6.53 9.05 -3.66
C SER A 77 5.04 9.31 -3.92
N ASN A 78 4.69 9.38 -5.20
CA ASN A 78 3.29 9.20 -5.60
C ASN A 78 2.75 7.84 -5.10
N PRO A 79 1.44 7.74 -4.83
CA PRO A 79 0.83 6.49 -4.42
C PRO A 79 1.00 5.38 -5.47
N ILE A 80 1.35 4.18 -5.01
CA ILE A 80 1.56 2.99 -5.80
C ILE A 80 0.43 2.02 -5.52
N ASN A 81 -0.35 1.72 -6.55
CA ASN A 81 -1.52 0.85 -6.46
C ASN A 81 -1.16 -0.63 -6.61
N ASN A 82 -1.87 -1.48 -5.88
CA ASN A 82 -1.86 -2.93 -6.07
C ASN A 82 -2.60 -3.28 -7.35
N MET A 83 -1.87 -3.53 -8.43
CA MET A 83 -2.46 -3.88 -9.73
C MET A 83 -3.19 -5.22 -9.74
N LYS A 84 -3.03 -6.08 -8.72
CA LYS A 84 -3.79 -7.34 -8.58
C LYS A 84 -5.18 -7.15 -7.95
N SER A 85 -5.47 -5.98 -7.39
CA SER A 85 -6.76 -5.68 -6.77
C SER A 85 -7.77 -5.22 -7.82
N ALA A 86 -9.00 -5.75 -7.80
CA ALA A 86 -10.07 -5.30 -8.70
C ALA A 86 -10.50 -3.84 -8.46
N LEU A 87 -10.11 -3.25 -7.32
CA LEU A 87 -10.43 -1.86 -6.97
C LEU A 87 -9.44 -0.86 -7.57
N THR A 88 -8.16 -1.25 -7.67
CA THR A 88 -7.05 -0.34 -8.03
C THR A 88 -6.24 -0.82 -9.22
N GLY A 89 -6.60 -1.97 -9.80
CA GLY A 89 -6.01 -2.51 -11.00
C GLY A 89 -6.38 -1.71 -12.24
N GLU A 90 -5.56 -1.85 -13.27
CA GLU A 90 -5.78 -1.22 -14.56
C GLU A 90 -7.00 -1.83 -15.26
N LEU A 91 -7.84 -0.97 -15.86
CA LEU A 91 -8.95 -1.43 -16.68
C LEU A 91 -8.43 -1.79 -18.06
N LYS A 92 -8.61 -3.05 -18.45
CA LYS A 92 -8.11 -3.55 -19.73
C LYS A 92 -9.12 -4.44 -20.43
N ILE A 93 -9.37 -4.11 -21.69
CA ILE A 93 -10.12 -4.96 -22.62
C ILE A 93 -9.14 -5.94 -23.24
N CYS A 94 -9.37 -7.23 -23.02
CA CYS A 94 -8.52 -8.29 -23.56
C CYS A 94 -8.98 -8.72 -24.95
N ARG A 95 -10.30 -8.80 -25.15
CA ARG A 95 -10.89 -9.25 -26.41
C ARG A 95 -12.33 -8.76 -26.57
N LEU A 96 -12.72 -8.49 -27.81
CA LEU A 96 -14.08 -8.23 -28.22
C LEU A 96 -14.53 -9.30 -29.21
N SER A 97 -15.82 -9.67 -29.18
CA SER A 97 -16.39 -10.56 -30.20
C SER A 97 -16.54 -9.87 -31.57
N ALA A 98 -16.77 -8.55 -31.56
CA ALA A 98 -16.86 -7.71 -32.74
C ALA A 98 -16.24 -6.34 -32.45
N THR A 99 -15.56 -5.76 -33.43
CA THR A 99 -14.95 -4.42 -33.35
C THR A 99 -15.60 -3.42 -34.33
N VAL A 100 -16.68 -3.85 -34.97
CA VAL A 100 -17.51 -3.07 -35.91
C VAL A 100 -18.97 -3.37 -35.58
N GLY A 101 -19.86 -2.43 -35.88
CA GLY A 101 -21.30 -2.61 -35.69
C GLY A 101 -22.12 -1.56 -36.44
N ASN A 102 -23.43 -1.77 -36.53
CA ASN A 102 -24.36 -0.84 -37.18
C ASN A 102 -24.46 0.50 -36.40
N VAL A 103 -24.62 1.60 -37.13
CA VAL A 103 -24.85 2.95 -36.59
C VAL A 103 -26.14 3.06 -35.77
N ASP A 104 -27.13 2.21 -36.06
CA ASP A 104 -28.39 2.15 -35.30
C ASP A 104 -28.21 1.56 -33.89
N GLY A 105 -27.10 0.86 -33.64
CA GLY A 105 -26.84 0.17 -32.37
C GLY A 105 -27.76 -1.03 -32.11
N GLY A 106 -27.82 -1.48 -30.86
CA GLY A 106 -28.66 -2.61 -30.43
C GLY A 106 -28.06 -4.00 -30.67
N GLU A 107 -26.88 -4.08 -31.28
CA GLU A 107 -26.14 -5.33 -31.48
C GLU A 107 -25.50 -5.83 -30.17
N GLU A 108 -25.58 -7.13 -29.92
CA GLU A 108 -24.95 -7.76 -28.77
C GLU A 108 -23.45 -7.99 -29.02
N VAL A 109 -22.61 -7.54 -28.09
CA VAL A 109 -21.15 -7.71 -28.14
C VAL A 109 -20.64 -8.32 -26.85
N PHE A 110 -19.88 -9.39 -26.95
CA PHE A 110 -19.17 -9.99 -25.83
C PHE A 110 -17.82 -9.31 -25.64
N MET A 111 -17.60 -8.75 -24.45
CA MET A 111 -16.35 -8.11 -24.05
C MET A 111 -15.67 -8.92 -22.94
N PHE A 112 -14.44 -9.35 -23.19
CA PHE A 112 -13.59 -10.01 -22.22
C PHE A 112 -12.61 -8.99 -21.65
N VAL A 113 -12.67 -8.80 -20.32
CA VAL A 113 -11.86 -7.82 -19.59
C VAL A 113 -11.02 -8.49 -18.52
N GLU A 114 -9.97 -7.80 -18.06
CA GLU A 114 -9.34 -8.14 -16.78
C GLU A 114 -10.34 -7.94 -15.61
N LYS A 115 -9.95 -8.38 -14.40
CA LYS A 115 -10.87 -8.41 -13.27
C LYS A 115 -11.40 -7.02 -12.91
N VAL A 116 -12.70 -6.80 -13.10
CA VAL A 116 -13.41 -5.56 -12.75
C VAL A 116 -14.41 -5.74 -11.59
N CYS A 117 -14.81 -4.64 -10.96
CA CYS A 117 -15.92 -4.61 -10.01
C CYS A 117 -17.25 -4.32 -10.74
N LYS A 118 -18.19 -5.28 -10.73
CA LYS A 118 -19.47 -5.20 -11.48
C LYS A 118 -20.28 -3.93 -11.18
N ASN A 119 -20.25 -3.43 -9.94
CA ASN A 119 -21.02 -2.26 -9.54
C ASN A 119 -20.29 -0.93 -9.78
N ASN A 120 -19.04 -0.98 -10.26
CA ASN A 120 -18.19 0.20 -10.48
C ASN A 120 -17.51 0.11 -11.85
N ILE A 121 -18.29 -0.21 -12.88
CA ILE A 121 -17.80 -0.30 -14.26
C ILE A 121 -18.88 0.18 -15.22
N LYS A 122 -18.47 0.86 -16.29
CA LYS A 122 -19.33 1.23 -17.41
C LYS A 122 -18.53 1.16 -18.71
N ILE A 123 -19.22 0.81 -19.79
CA ILE A 123 -18.68 0.88 -21.15
C ILE A 123 -19.05 2.25 -21.73
N ARG A 124 -18.13 2.87 -22.46
CA ARG A 124 -18.32 4.16 -23.13
C ARG A 124 -17.86 4.03 -24.58
#